data_AF-A0A0R3Q5C7-F1
#
_entry.id   AF-A0A0R3Q5C7-F1
#
_cell.length_a   1.000
_cell.length_b   1.000
_cell.length_c   1.000
_cell.angle_alpha   90.00
_cell.angle_beta   90.00
_cell.angle_gamma   90.00
#
_symmetry.space_group_name_H-M   'P 1'
#
loop_
_entity.id
_entity.type
_entity.pdbx_description
1 polymer ?
#
loop_
_entity_poly.entity_id
_entity_poly.type
_entity_poly.pdbx_seq_one_letter_code
_entity_poly.pdbx_strand_id
1 'polypeptide(L)'
;MLKFQVYVQMLLRRKHRLYSIPVIEIRGEGQPMTAAQIRQLEEMANGGPLDIKVEKTWRPVNCPRAAKRKDFITFHYKAFTEANKKCDQSYGHEPIRIQLGVGMIIPGLDKGMRGMCDTELRKIHVPYRLSRKKKSKVWKNIPNDEHWLIFNIEMLTVEPWSLDLQFNFLDINNDTVLTENELVKFQENLKKNFGKTWRNENIDYVNAARYYIRYFDVDRNGRIDSMEFRQVMERDMAVMAAVASDKKLEGRKRDPSIAWILDFNNDGIVSVSEIDRADEILQGEPAVLPIFAKDEL
;
A
#
# COMPACT_ATOMS: atom_id res chain seq x y z
N MET A 1 1.83 24.44 28.84
CA MET A 1 1.90 23.48 29.95
C MET A 1 0.49 23.41 30.54
N LEU A 2 -0.26 22.32 30.33
CA LEU A 2 -1.61 22.17 30.91
C LEU A 2 -1.49 22.20 32.43
N LYS A 3 -2.27 23.04 33.10
CA LYS A 3 -2.42 23.00 34.56
C LYS A 3 -3.66 22.19 34.86
N PHE A 4 -3.49 21.08 35.57
CA PHE A 4 -4.62 20.31 36.08
C PHE A 4 -4.90 20.76 37.50
N GLN A 5 -6.12 21.27 37.72
CA GLN A 5 -6.59 21.63 39.05
C GLN A 5 -7.58 20.57 39.49
N VAL A 6 -7.24 19.85 40.56
CA VAL A 6 -8.07 18.77 41.11
C VAL A 6 -9.04 19.39 42.12
N TYR A 7 -10.32 19.38 41.81
CA TYR A 7 -11.37 19.79 42.74
C TYR A 7 -12.08 18.56 43.29
N VAL A 8 -12.13 18.42 44.61
CA VAL A 8 -12.90 17.37 45.29
C VAL A 8 -14.18 18.01 45.79
N GLN A 9 -15.31 17.69 45.16
CA GLN A 9 -16.60 18.22 45.58
C GLN A 9 -17.36 17.16 46.39
N MET A 10 -17.44 17.36 47.71
CA MET A 10 -18.25 16.53 48.60
C MET A 10 -19.73 16.93 48.48
N LEU A 11 -20.50 16.17 47.71
CA LEU A 11 -21.97 16.30 47.69
C LEU A 11 -22.57 15.66 48.95
N LEU A 12 -22.79 16.48 49.98
CA LEU A 12 -23.57 16.10 51.16
C LEU A 12 -25.07 16.05 50.80
N ARG A 13 -25.55 14.90 50.30
CA ARG A 13 -26.99 14.64 50.24
C ARG A 13 -27.48 14.29 51.65
N ARG A 14 -28.28 15.19 52.24
CA ARG A 14 -29.01 14.91 53.49
C ARG A 14 -30.08 13.84 53.23
N LYS A 15 -29.89 12.72 53.93
CA LYS A 15 -30.80 11.60 54.27
C LYS A 15 -30.51 10.27 53.57
N HIS A 16 -30.34 9.28 54.45
CA HIS A 16 -30.02 7.86 54.29
C HIS A 16 -28.56 7.49 54.02
N ARG A 17 -28.01 6.74 55.00
CA ARG A 17 -26.69 6.10 54.99
C ARG A 17 -26.52 5.25 53.73
N LEU A 18 -25.82 5.77 52.74
CA LEU A 18 -25.11 5.01 51.71
C LEU A 18 -23.88 5.86 51.32
N TYR A 19 -22.72 5.23 51.32
CA TYR A 19 -21.39 5.83 51.13
C TYR A 19 -21.37 6.95 50.09
N SER A 20 -21.01 8.17 50.53
CA SER A 20 -20.77 9.30 49.64
C SER A 20 -19.47 9.05 48.85
N ILE A 21 -19.59 8.57 47.61
CA ILE A 21 -18.44 8.45 46.70
C ILE A 21 -17.99 9.87 46.33
N PRO A 22 -16.76 10.29 46.64
CA PRO A 22 -16.27 11.59 46.23
C PRO A 22 -16.19 11.64 44.70
N VAL A 23 -16.91 12.59 44.10
CA VAL A 23 -16.75 12.89 42.68
C VAL A 23 -15.53 13.81 42.57
N ILE A 24 -14.47 13.30 41.97
CA ILE A 24 -13.27 14.09 41.65
C ILE A 24 -13.51 14.70 40.28
N GLU A 25 -13.70 16.02 40.22
CA GLU A 25 -13.84 16.75 38.97
C GLU A 25 -12.46 17.32 38.61
N ILE A 26 -11.84 16.76 37.56
CA ILE A 26 -10.56 17.24 37.05
C ILE A 26 -10.86 18.24 35.93
N ARG A 27 -10.65 19.53 36.19
CA ARG A 27 -10.74 20.58 35.17
C ARG A 27 -9.33 20.90 34.69
N GLY A 28 -9.08 20.69 33.40
CA GLY A 28 -7.83 21.09 32.76
C GLY A 28 -7.92 22.56 32.34
N GLU A 29 -7.05 23.41 32.89
CA GLU A 29 -6.89 24.79 32.44
C GLU A 29 -5.78 24.85 31.36
N GLY A 30 -6.13 25.37 30.18
CA GLY A 30 -5.21 25.58 29.06
C GLY A 30 -5.87 25.38 27.69
N GLN A 31 -5.20 25.83 26.62
CA GLN A 31 -5.61 25.44 25.27
C GLN A 31 -5.44 23.91 25.11
N PRO A 32 -6.39 23.22 24.46
CA PRO A 32 -6.27 21.80 24.18
C PRO A 32 -5.00 21.54 23.36
N MET A 33 -4.28 20.46 23.67
CA MET A 33 -3.11 20.07 22.90
C MET A 33 -3.49 19.83 21.44
N THR A 34 -2.61 20.21 20.52
CA THR A 34 -2.81 19.91 19.10
C THR A 34 -2.68 18.41 18.86
N ALA A 35 -3.30 17.89 17.79
CA ALA A 35 -3.18 16.47 17.42
C ALA A 35 -1.70 16.04 17.25
N ALA A 36 -0.85 16.93 16.71
CA ALA A 36 0.59 16.72 16.59
C ALA A 36 1.28 16.52 17.96
N GLN A 37 0.92 17.34 18.95
CA GLN A 37 1.46 17.27 20.31
C GLN A 37 1.01 15.99 21.02
N ILE A 38 -0.27 15.62 20.87
CA ILE A 38 -0.80 14.35 21.39
C ILE A 38 -0.04 13.17 20.78
N ARG A 39 0.16 13.16 19.46
CA ARG A 39 0.93 12.10 18.78
C ARG A 39 2.35 11.99 19.26
N GLN A 40 3.05 13.12 19.42
CA GLN A 40 4.43 13.10 19.90
C GLN A 40 4.52 12.47 21.30
N LEU A 41 3.57 12.78 22.18
CA LEU A 41 3.46 12.16 23.50
C LEU A 41 3.16 10.66 23.39
N GLU A 42 2.25 10.25 22.50
CA GLU A 42 1.95 8.83 22.24
C GLU A 42 3.16 8.06 21.71
N GLU A 43 3.90 8.62 20.75
CA GLU A 43 5.11 8.01 20.19
C GLU A 43 6.23 7.88 21.24
N MET A 44 6.38 8.88 22.12
CA MET A 44 7.32 8.83 23.24
C MET A 44 6.93 7.75 24.25
N ALA A 45 5.65 7.65 24.61
CA ALA A 45 5.14 6.62 25.51
C ALA A 45 5.25 5.20 24.91
N ASN A 46 5.07 5.08 23.59
CA ASN A 46 5.20 3.82 22.86
C ASN A 46 6.66 3.39 22.63
N GLY A 47 7.65 4.23 22.98
CA GLY A 47 9.07 3.94 22.76
C GLY A 47 9.47 3.96 21.28
N GLY A 48 8.68 4.61 20.42
CA GLY A 48 8.92 4.68 18.99
C GLY A 48 7.67 5.02 18.17
N PRO A 49 7.84 5.14 16.83
CA PRO A 49 6.75 5.56 15.96
C PRO A 49 5.55 4.60 16.01
N LEU A 50 4.34 5.15 15.97
CA LEU A 50 3.12 4.34 15.99
C LEU A 50 3.02 3.43 14.76
N ASP A 51 2.57 2.21 15.00
CA ASP A 51 2.33 1.20 13.99
C ASP A 51 0.84 0.81 13.95
N ILE A 52 0.44 0.07 12.93
CA ILE A 52 -0.92 -0.43 12.80
C ILE A 52 -1.30 -1.35 13.98
N LYS A 53 -2.58 -1.36 14.35
CA LYS A 53 -3.15 -2.38 15.24
C LYS A 53 -4.14 -3.22 14.45
N VAL A 54 -4.00 -4.54 14.53
CA VAL A 54 -4.83 -5.49 13.77
C VAL A 54 -5.66 -6.31 14.73
N GLU A 55 -6.97 -6.24 14.56
CA GLU A 55 -7.97 -7.01 15.29
C GLU A 55 -8.62 -8.00 14.31
N LYS A 56 -8.42 -9.30 14.51
CA LYS A 56 -9.06 -10.34 13.69
C LYS A 56 -10.47 -10.57 14.22
N THR A 57 -11.46 -9.95 13.58
CA THR A 57 -12.86 -10.01 14.05
C THR A 57 -13.49 -11.34 13.74
N TRP A 58 -13.22 -11.90 12.56
CA TRP A 58 -13.66 -13.24 12.20
C TRP A 58 -12.67 -13.86 11.21
N ARG A 59 -12.33 -15.14 11.40
CA ARG A 59 -11.45 -15.88 10.50
C ARG A 59 -12.11 -17.19 10.11
N PRO A 60 -12.08 -17.57 8.82
CA PRO A 60 -12.56 -18.89 8.41
C PRO A 60 -11.72 -19.99 9.07
N VAL A 61 -12.35 -21.13 9.33
CA VAL A 61 -11.69 -22.33 9.86
C VAL A 61 -10.62 -22.81 8.87
N ASN A 62 -10.96 -22.83 7.58
CA ASN A 62 -10.04 -23.19 6.51
C ASN A 62 -9.42 -21.92 5.93
N CYS A 63 -8.10 -21.82 6.03
CA CYS A 63 -7.30 -20.79 5.38
C CYS A 63 -6.12 -21.47 4.68
N PRO A 64 -6.34 -22.03 3.48
CA PRO A 64 -5.31 -22.81 2.79
C PRO A 64 -4.09 -21.94 2.46
N ARG A 65 -4.31 -20.68 2.13
CA ARG A 65 -3.26 -19.69 1.91
C ARG A 65 -3.69 -18.34 2.46
N ALA A 66 -2.77 -17.67 3.14
CA ALA A 66 -2.95 -16.29 3.56
C ALA A 66 -2.27 -15.34 2.57
N ALA A 67 -2.85 -14.16 2.37
CA ALA A 67 -2.39 -13.16 1.41
C ALA A 67 -0.93 -12.75 1.66
N LYS A 68 -0.10 -12.81 0.61
CA LYS A 68 1.31 -12.41 0.63
C LYS A 68 1.54 -11.21 -0.29
N ARG A 69 2.73 -10.61 -0.18
CA ARG A 69 3.15 -9.57 -1.13
C ARG A 69 3.07 -10.11 -2.57
N LYS A 70 2.62 -9.27 -3.50
CA LYS A 70 2.31 -9.49 -4.91
C LYS A 70 0.97 -10.18 -5.20
N ASP A 71 0.35 -10.84 -4.22
CA ASP A 71 -0.97 -11.48 -4.42
C ASP A 71 -2.02 -10.42 -4.78
N PHE A 72 -2.98 -10.81 -5.60
CA PHE A 72 -4.16 -10.00 -5.88
C PHE A 72 -5.19 -10.25 -4.80
N ILE A 73 -5.71 -9.19 -4.21
CA ILE A 73 -6.75 -9.27 -3.19
C ILE A 73 -7.95 -8.46 -3.63
N THR A 74 -9.14 -9.02 -3.41
CA THR A 74 -10.42 -8.36 -3.67
C THR A 74 -11.16 -8.25 -2.34
N PHE A 75 -11.59 -7.04 -1.96
CA PHE A 75 -12.18 -6.81 -0.65
C PHE A 75 -13.21 -5.68 -0.65
N HIS A 76 -14.07 -5.70 0.37
CA HIS A 76 -14.87 -4.57 0.79
C HIS A 76 -14.33 -3.95 2.07
N TYR A 77 -14.64 -2.67 2.29
CA TYR A 77 -14.24 -1.97 3.50
C TYR A 77 -15.31 -0.97 3.97
N LYS A 78 -15.25 -0.65 5.26
CA LYS A 78 -15.85 0.55 5.87
C LYS A 78 -14.77 1.29 6.64
N ALA A 79 -14.65 2.60 6.42
CA ALA A 79 -13.66 3.46 7.06
C ALA A 79 -14.33 4.40 8.06
N PHE A 80 -13.73 4.56 9.22
CA PHE A 80 -14.22 5.38 10.33
C PHE A 80 -13.10 6.25 10.90
N THR A 81 -13.47 7.39 11.49
CA THR A 81 -12.58 8.16 12.36
C THR A 81 -12.42 7.48 13.72
N GLU A 82 -11.44 7.93 14.50
CA GLU A 82 -11.29 7.57 15.91
C GLU A 82 -12.53 7.85 16.76
N ALA A 83 -13.30 8.89 16.44
CA ALA A 83 -14.61 9.18 17.04
C ALA A 83 -15.75 8.28 16.52
N ASN A 84 -15.42 7.17 15.85
CA ASN A 84 -16.33 6.19 15.29
C ASN A 84 -17.32 6.74 14.24
N LYS A 85 -17.01 7.90 13.65
CA LYS A 85 -17.80 8.49 12.56
C LYS A 85 -17.41 7.85 11.24
N LYS A 86 -18.39 7.34 10.48
CA LYS A 86 -18.14 6.77 9.16
C LYS A 86 -17.64 7.84 8.19
N CYS A 87 -16.49 7.59 7.57
CA CYS A 87 -15.86 8.45 6.58
C CYS A 87 -16.18 7.99 5.16
N ASP A 88 -16.05 6.68 4.91
CA ASP A 88 -16.12 6.11 3.56
C ASP A 88 -16.49 4.62 3.61
N GLN A 89 -16.93 4.05 2.48
CA GLN A 89 -17.18 2.61 2.35
C GLN A 89 -17.17 2.18 0.88
N SER A 90 -16.81 0.92 0.62
CA SER A 90 -16.97 0.31 -0.71
C SER A 90 -18.37 -0.27 -0.94
N TYR A 91 -19.13 -0.59 0.12
CA TYR A 91 -20.45 -1.20 -0.01
C TYR A 91 -21.41 -0.27 -0.76
N GLY A 92 -22.13 -0.83 -1.73
CA GLY A 92 -22.96 -0.08 -2.69
C GLY A 92 -22.23 0.25 -4.01
N HIS A 93 -20.96 -0.15 -4.12
CA HIS A 93 -20.15 -0.10 -5.33
C HIS A 93 -19.45 -1.45 -5.54
N GLU A 94 -18.73 -1.59 -6.66
CA GLU A 94 -17.91 -2.76 -6.95
C GLU A 94 -16.83 -2.99 -5.86
N PRO A 95 -16.49 -4.25 -5.55
CA PRO A 95 -15.36 -4.58 -4.69
C PRO A 95 -14.05 -3.99 -5.19
N ILE A 96 -13.15 -3.69 -4.27
CA ILE A 96 -11.84 -3.15 -4.63
C ILE A 96 -10.88 -4.32 -4.84
N ARG A 97 -10.33 -4.42 -6.04
CA ARG A 97 -9.22 -5.31 -6.37
C ARG A 97 -7.91 -4.54 -6.42
N ILE A 98 -6.89 -5.02 -5.72
CA ILE A 98 -5.53 -4.47 -5.77
C ILE A 98 -4.50 -5.58 -5.77
N GLN A 99 -3.26 -5.21 -6.12
CA GLN A 99 -2.10 -6.01 -5.82
C GLN A 99 -1.51 -5.62 -4.45
N LEU A 100 -1.35 -6.60 -3.55
CA LEU A 100 -0.92 -6.38 -2.18
C LEU A 100 0.60 -6.19 -2.09
N GLY A 101 1.07 -5.25 -1.28
CA GLY A 101 2.48 -5.06 -0.99
C GLY A 101 3.27 -4.28 -2.04
N VAL A 102 2.58 -3.64 -2.99
CA VAL A 102 3.17 -2.86 -4.10
C VAL A 102 2.71 -1.39 -4.10
N GLY A 103 2.09 -0.93 -3.01
CA GLY A 103 1.77 0.49 -2.82
C GLY A 103 0.61 1.04 -3.65
N MET A 104 -0.40 0.22 -3.95
CA MET A 104 -1.66 0.67 -4.58
C MET A 104 -2.65 1.29 -3.59
N ILE A 105 -2.42 1.17 -2.29
CA ILE A 105 -3.29 1.72 -1.25
C ILE A 105 -2.46 2.35 -0.13
N ILE A 106 -3.14 2.94 0.86
CA ILE A 106 -2.47 3.54 2.00
C ILE A 106 -1.56 2.52 2.73
N PRO A 107 -0.33 2.90 3.14
CA PRO A 107 0.67 1.97 3.67
C PRO A 107 0.19 1.12 4.84
N GLY A 108 -0.66 1.67 5.72
CA GLY A 108 -1.18 0.96 6.88
C GLY A 108 -2.13 -0.18 6.50
N LEU A 109 -2.98 0.02 5.50
CA LEU A 109 -3.84 -1.05 5.00
C LEU A 109 -3.04 -2.10 4.23
N ASP A 110 -2.09 -1.67 3.40
CA ASP A 110 -1.18 -2.57 2.68
C ASP A 110 -0.40 -3.48 3.63
N LYS A 111 -0.03 -2.95 4.80
CA LYS A 111 0.60 -3.72 5.87
C LYS A 111 -0.40 -4.59 6.63
N GLY A 112 -1.58 -4.07 6.96
CA GLY A 112 -2.56 -4.73 7.82
C GLY A 112 -3.35 -5.85 7.16
N MET A 113 -3.45 -5.86 5.82
CA MET A 113 -4.10 -6.95 5.08
C MET A 113 -3.18 -8.14 4.78
N ARG A 114 -1.88 -8.03 5.07
CA ARG A 114 -0.97 -9.18 4.93
C ARG A 114 -1.40 -10.31 5.87
N GLY A 115 -1.36 -11.51 5.33
CA GLY A 115 -1.80 -12.71 6.04
C GLY A 115 -3.31 -12.75 6.31
N MET A 116 -4.14 -12.02 5.56
CA MET A 116 -5.59 -12.25 5.52
C MET A 116 -5.93 -13.48 4.70
N CYS A 117 -6.95 -14.20 5.10
CA CYS A 117 -7.51 -15.32 4.36
C CYS A 117 -8.72 -14.86 3.52
N ASP A 118 -9.11 -15.65 2.53
CA ASP A 118 -10.39 -15.48 1.84
C ASP A 118 -11.54 -15.39 2.85
N THR A 119 -12.55 -14.57 2.59
CA THR A 119 -13.71 -14.35 3.48
C THR A 119 -13.39 -13.76 4.87
N GLU A 120 -12.13 -13.56 5.25
CA GLU A 120 -11.74 -13.05 6.57
C GLU A 120 -12.26 -11.63 6.82
N LEU A 121 -12.79 -11.40 8.03
CA LEU A 121 -13.10 -10.08 8.53
C LEU A 121 -12.00 -9.59 9.47
N ARG A 122 -11.52 -8.38 9.23
CA ARG A 122 -10.44 -7.79 10.02
C ARG A 122 -10.68 -6.32 10.24
N LYS A 123 -10.42 -5.87 11.46
CA LYS A 123 -10.42 -4.46 11.81
C LYS A 123 -8.98 -3.97 11.95
N ILE A 124 -8.64 -2.92 11.20
CA ILE A 124 -7.29 -2.38 11.08
C ILE A 124 -7.32 -0.93 11.55
N HIS A 125 -6.59 -0.65 12.61
CA HIS A 125 -6.34 0.70 13.10
C HIS A 125 -5.05 1.21 12.44
N VAL A 126 -5.17 2.28 11.66
CA VAL A 126 -4.07 2.88 10.90
C VAL A 126 -3.73 4.23 11.52
N PRO A 127 -2.53 4.42 12.10
CA PRO A 127 -2.11 5.72 12.60
C PRO A 127 -1.88 6.70 11.44
N TYR A 128 -1.97 8.00 11.71
CA TYR A 128 -1.83 9.04 10.69
C TYR A 128 -0.56 8.91 9.83
N ARG A 129 0.59 8.53 10.44
CA ARG A 129 1.85 8.36 9.69
C ARG A 129 1.79 7.28 8.60
N LEU A 130 0.88 6.31 8.74
CA LEU A 130 0.67 5.19 7.81
C LEU A 130 -0.65 5.31 7.01
N SER A 131 -1.41 6.41 7.18
CA SER A 131 -2.58 6.67 6.36
C SER A 131 -2.19 7.48 5.11
N ARG A 132 -2.23 8.80 5.20
CA ARG A 132 -1.95 9.71 4.09
C ARG A 132 -1.40 11.02 4.64
N LYS A 133 -0.42 11.56 3.92
CA LYS A 133 0.20 12.85 4.27
C LYS A 133 -0.49 14.05 3.60
N LYS A 134 -1.33 13.80 2.59
CA LYS A 134 -2.01 14.80 1.77
C LYS A 134 -3.46 14.36 1.51
N LYS A 135 -4.34 15.32 1.25
CA LYS A 135 -5.72 15.06 0.81
C LYS A 135 -5.69 14.22 -0.46
N SER A 136 -6.42 13.11 -0.46
CA SER A 136 -6.57 12.26 -1.64
C SER A 136 -7.69 12.78 -2.54
N LYS A 137 -7.49 12.74 -3.86
CA LYS A 137 -8.57 12.97 -4.83
C LYS A 137 -9.62 11.86 -4.81
N VAL A 138 -9.23 10.65 -4.42
CA VAL A 138 -10.10 9.46 -4.38
C VAL A 138 -10.84 9.43 -3.05
N TRP A 139 -10.12 9.55 -1.93
CA TRP A 139 -10.68 9.42 -0.57
C TRP A 139 -11.04 10.77 0.04
N LYS A 140 -11.89 11.56 -0.61
CA LYS A 140 -12.16 12.96 -0.22
C LYS A 140 -12.79 13.12 1.17
N ASN A 141 -13.55 12.12 1.61
CA ASN A 141 -14.38 12.18 2.81
C ASN A 141 -13.65 11.78 4.10
N ILE A 142 -12.48 11.13 3.97
CA ILE A 142 -11.62 10.93 5.14
C ILE A 142 -11.16 12.33 5.60
N PRO A 143 -11.12 12.64 6.90
CA PRO A 143 -10.54 13.88 7.40
C PRO A 143 -9.03 13.93 7.15
N ASN A 144 -8.47 15.13 7.02
CA ASN A 144 -7.00 15.29 6.92
C ASN A 144 -6.36 15.56 8.29
N ASP A 145 -7.09 15.22 9.35
CA ASP A 145 -6.68 15.42 10.73
C ASP A 145 -5.74 14.30 11.15
N GLU A 146 -4.82 14.59 12.07
CA GLU A 146 -3.73 13.70 12.46
C GLU A 146 -4.17 12.57 13.42
N HIS A 147 -5.29 11.92 13.13
CA HIS A 147 -5.88 10.88 13.97
C HIS A 147 -5.73 9.47 13.38
N TRP A 148 -6.02 8.48 14.22
CA TRP A 148 -6.20 7.10 13.78
C TRP A 148 -7.40 6.97 12.86
N LEU A 149 -7.25 6.13 11.84
CA LEU A 149 -8.34 5.67 10.99
C LEU A 149 -8.62 4.21 11.30
N ILE A 150 -9.91 3.87 11.37
CA ILE A 150 -10.36 2.51 11.67
C ILE A 150 -10.99 1.95 10.41
N PHE A 151 -10.49 0.82 9.94
CA PHE A 151 -11.00 0.14 8.76
C PHE A 151 -11.53 -1.23 9.13
N ASN A 152 -12.79 -1.49 8.83
CA ASN A 152 -13.35 -2.83 8.85
C ASN A 152 -13.25 -3.39 7.43
N ILE A 153 -12.44 -4.42 7.24
CA ILE A 153 -12.18 -5.09 5.97
C ILE A 153 -12.93 -6.41 5.93
N GLU A 154 -13.58 -6.68 4.80
CA GLU A 154 -14.13 -7.98 4.41
C GLU A 154 -13.35 -8.45 3.18
N MET A 155 -12.48 -9.45 3.36
CA MET A 155 -11.77 -10.05 2.25
C MET A 155 -12.72 -10.94 1.46
N LEU A 156 -12.76 -10.80 0.14
CA LEU A 156 -13.55 -11.66 -0.74
C LEU A 156 -12.68 -12.76 -1.30
N THR A 157 -11.60 -12.39 -2.01
CA THR A 157 -10.68 -13.33 -2.66
C THR A 157 -9.22 -12.92 -2.49
N VAL A 158 -8.35 -13.93 -2.43
CA VAL A 158 -6.90 -13.87 -2.42
C VAL A 158 -6.40 -14.77 -3.54
N GLU A 159 -6.00 -14.15 -4.64
CA GLU A 159 -5.45 -14.83 -5.80
C GLU A 159 -3.91 -14.77 -5.74
N PRO A 160 -3.24 -15.94 -5.71
CA PRO A 160 -1.80 -16.01 -5.79
C PRO A 160 -1.26 -15.23 -6.99
N TRP A 161 -0.17 -14.49 -6.77
CA TRP A 161 0.53 -13.90 -7.90
C TRP A 161 1.02 -14.98 -8.89
N SER A 162 0.77 -14.75 -10.18
CA SER A 162 1.31 -15.50 -11.30
C SER A 162 1.71 -14.54 -12.42
N LEU A 163 2.55 -15.01 -13.35
CA LEU A 163 2.96 -14.22 -14.52
C LEU A 163 1.76 -13.87 -15.39
N ASP A 164 0.84 -14.81 -15.61
CA ASP A 164 -0.35 -14.60 -16.43
C ASP A 164 -1.29 -13.55 -15.80
N LEU A 165 -1.53 -13.62 -14.48
CA LEU A 165 -2.32 -12.60 -13.80
C LEU A 165 -1.64 -11.22 -13.82
N GLN A 166 -0.30 -11.19 -13.79
CA GLN A 166 0.44 -9.95 -13.88
C GLN A 166 0.37 -9.32 -15.26
N PHE A 167 0.49 -10.14 -16.32
CA PHE A 167 0.35 -9.71 -17.70
C PHE A 167 -1.07 -9.20 -17.97
N ASN A 168 -2.09 -9.98 -17.62
CA ASN A 168 -3.50 -9.60 -17.77
C ASN A 168 -3.86 -8.34 -16.95
N PHE A 169 -3.13 -8.06 -15.88
CA PHE A 169 -3.34 -6.82 -15.13
C PHE A 169 -2.78 -5.58 -15.84
N LEU A 170 -1.74 -5.74 -16.67
CA LEU A 170 -1.17 -4.68 -17.51
C LEU A 170 -1.97 -4.51 -18.82
N ASP A 171 -2.52 -5.61 -19.34
CA ASP A 171 -3.35 -5.64 -20.53
C ASP A 171 -4.77 -5.09 -20.25
N ILE A 172 -4.99 -3.82 -20.57
CA ILE A 172 -6.25 -3.13 -20.28
C ILE A 172 -7.37 -3.53 -21.25
N ASN A 173 -7.03 -3.87 -22.50
CA ASN A 173 -8.01 -4.15 -23.54
C ASN A 173 -8.24 -5.67 -23.75
N ASN A 174 -7.49 -6.51 -23.05
CA ASN A 174 -7.54 -7.98 -23.11
C ASN A 174 -7.28 -8.53 -24.51
N ASP A 175 -6.43 -7.88 -25.30
CA ASP A 175 -6.06 -8.36 -26.64
C ASP A 175 -4.81 -9.25 -26.65
N THR A 176 -4.31 -9.61 -25.47
CA THR A 176 -3.15 -10.49 -25.23
C THR A 176 -1.80 -9.91 -25.66
N VAL A 177 -1.76 -8.59 -25.88
CA VAL A 177 -0.56 -7.87 -26.30
C VAL A 177 -0.44 -6.58 -25.46
N LEU A 178 0.78 -6.20 -25.12
CA LEU A 178 1.03 -4.92 -24.44
C LEU A 178 1.67 -3.93 -25.42
N THR A 179 1.09 -2.73 -25.49
CA THR A 179 1.61 -1.61 -26.29
C THR A 179 2.01 -0.41 -25.43
N GLU A 180 2.83 0.49 -25.98
CA GLU A 180 3.25 1.74 -25.30
C GLU A 180 2.02 2.54 -24.81
N ASN A 181 0.99 2.66 -25.66
CA ASN A 181 -0.22 3.42 -25.34
C ASN A 181 -1.02 2.80 -24.17
N GLU A 182 -1.11 1.48 -24.09
CA GLU A 182 -1.74 0.80 -22.95
C GLU A 182 -0.96 1.02 -21.67
N LEU A 183 0.36 0.89 -21.70
CA LEU A 183 1.20 1.09 -20.52
C LEU A 183 1.15 2.54 -20.00
N VAL A 184 1.02 3.53 -20.89
CA VAL A 184 0.76 4.93 -20.50
C VAL A 184 -0.61 5.03 -19.81
N LYS A 185 -1.68 4.54 -20.45
CA LYS A 185 -3.04 4.54 -19.87
C LYS A 185 -3.10 3.78 -18.55
N PHE A 186 -2.33 2.71 -18.40
CA PHE A 186 -2.21 1.94 -17.17
C PHE A 186 -1.64 2.77 -16.04
N GLN A 187 -0.54 3.51 -16.27
CA GLN A 187 0.02 4.44 -15.30
C GLN A 187 -0.97 5.55 -14.92
N GLU A 188 -1.69 6.10 -15.89
CA GLU A 188 -2.73 7.10 -15.64
C GLU A 188 -3.88 6.54 -14.79
N ASN A 189 -4.33 5.31 -15.07
CA ASN A 189 -5.34 4.60 -14.29
C ASN A 189 -4.85 4.36 -12.85
N LEU A 190 -3.59 3.98 -12.66
CA LEU A 190 -2.97 3.85 -11.34
C LEU A 190 -2.98 5.18 -10.56
N LYS A 191 -2.62 6.28 -11.21
CA LYS A 191 -2.67 7.62 -10.59
C LYS A 191 -4.11 8.03 -10.26
N LYS A 192 -5.04 7.81 -11.18
CA LYS A 192 -6.44 8.23 -11.04
C LYS A 192 -7.19 7.46 -9.95
N ASN A 193 -7.08 6.14 -9.97
CA ASN A 193 -7.89 5.26 -9.12
C ASN A 193 -7.22 4.98 -7.77
N PHE A 194 -5.89 4.94 -7.73
CA PHE A 194 -5.12 4.54 -6.55
C PHE A 194 -4.22 5.66 -5.99
N GLY A 195 -4.04 6.75 -6.74
CA GLY A 195 -3.09 7.81 -6.36
C GLY A 195 -1.63 7.35 -6.43
N LYS A 196 -1.35 6.21 -7.08
CA LYS A 196 -0.01 5.65 -7.22
C LYS A 196 0.73 6.39 -8.33
N THR A 197 1.85 7.00 -7.98
CA THR A 197 2.75 7.69 -8.92
C THR A 197 4.19 7.24 -8.69
N TRP A 198 5.06 7.59 -9.63
CA TRP A 198 6.50 7.50 -9.43
C TRP A 198 6.95 8.32 -8.22
N ARG A 199 8.01 7.85 -7.56
CA ARG A 199 8.66 8.58 -6.47
C ARG A 199 9.48 9.76 -6.99
N ASN A 200 10.20 9.54 -8.08
CA ASN A 200 10.83 10.59 -8.86
C ASN A 200 9.75 11.20 -9.77
N GLU A 201 9.44 12.47 -9.53
CA GLU A 201 8.38 13.19 -10.24
C GLU A 201 8.77 13.56 -11.68
N ASN A 202 10.07 13.45 -12.02
CA ASN A 202 10.60 13.72 -13.36
C ASN A 202 10.41 12.54 -14.33
N ILE A 203 10.04 11.35 -13.83
CA ILE A 203 9.78 10.19 -14.70
C ILE A 203 8.53 10.46 -15.54
N ASP A 204 8.75 10.62 -16.83
CA ASP A 204 7.69 10.71 -17.83
C ASP A 204 7.07 9.33 -18.13
N TYR A 205 5.75 9.27 -18.21
CA TYR A 205 5.00 8.02 -18.41
C TYR A 205 5.25 7.40 -19.79
N VAL A 206 5.45 8.23 -20.81
CA VAL A 206 5.69 7.78 -22.18
C VAL A 206 7.08 7.17 -22.28
N ASN A 207 8.10 7.83 -21.71
CA ASN A 207 9.46 7.29 -21.66
C ASN A 207 9.52 5.98 -20.86
N ALA A 208 8.85 5.91 -19.71
CA ALA A 208 8.78 4.67 -18.93
C ALA A 208 8.09 3.54 -19.71
N ALA A 209 6.98 3.81 -20.40
CA ALA A 209 6.28 2.82 -21.21
C ALA A 209 7.13 2.34 -22.39
N ARG A 210 7.79 3.27 -23.09
CA ARG A 210 8.69 2.93 -24.22
C ARG A 210 9.87 2.09 -23.77
N TYR A 211 10.51 2.46 -22.67
CA TYR A 211 11.59 1.67 -22.09
C TYR A 211 11.10 0.27 -21.70
N TYR A 212 9.89 0.17 -21.13
CA TYR A 212 9.27 -1.10 -20.80
C TYR A 212 9.10 -2.00 -22.04
N ILE A 213 8.58 -1.45 -23.16
CA ILE A 213 8.52 -2.19 -24.43
C ILE A 213 9.92 -2.67 -24.82
N ARG A 214 10.92 -1.78 -24.92
CA ARG A 214 12.30 -2.16 -25.29
C ARG A 214 12.92 -3.22 -24.37
N TYR A 215 12.54 -3.23 -23.10
CA TYR A 215 13.05 -4.19 -22.11
C TYR A 215 12.47 -5.59 -22.28
N PHE A 216 11.22 -5.69 -22.73
CA PHE A 216 10.47 -6.94 -22.80
C PHE A 216 10.26 -7.49 -24.21
N ASP A 217 10.31 -6.64 -25.24
CA ASP A 217 10.14 -6.95 -26.66
C ASP A 217 11.39 -7.65 -27.22
N VAL A 218 11.30 -8.96 -27.37
CA VAL A 218 12.41 -9.85 -27.77
C VAL A 218 12.61 -9.78 -29.28
N ASP A 219 11.51 -9.83 -30.04
CA ASP A 219 11.54 -9.89 -31.50
C ASP A 219 11.63 -8.49 -32.17
N ARG A 220 11.51 -7.42 -31.38
CA ARG A 220 11.57 -6.01 -31.77
C ARG A 220 10.41 -5.56 -32.65
N ASN A 221 9.23 -6.16 -32.47
CA ASN A 221 8.02 -5.79 -33.22
C ASN A 221 7.30 -4.55 -32.65
N GLY A 222 7.78 -4.00 -31.52
CA GLY A 222 7.24 -2.83 -30.84
C GLY A 222 6.07 -3.13 -29.90
N ARG A 223 5.84 -4.40 -29.60
CA ARG A 223 4.78 -4.90 -28.71
C ARG A 223 5.36 -6.00 -27.83
N ILE A 224 4.65 -6.36 -26.76
CA ILE A 224 5.04 -7.47 -25.89
C ILE A 224 3.90 -8.49 -25.88
N ASP A 225 4.17 -9.71 -26.30
CA ASP A 225 3.24 -10.82 -26.11
C ASP A 225 3.45 -11.55 -24.76
N SER A 226 2.53 -12.46 -24.44
CA SER A 226 2.59 -13.20 -23.17
C SER A 226 3.83 -14.11 -23.03
N MET A 227 4.41 -14.58 -24.13
CA MET A 227 5.60 -15.44 -24.12
C MET A 227 6.86 -14.61 -23.88
N GLU A 228 7.01 -13.49 -24.57
CA GLU A 228 8.11 -12.54 -24.37
C GLU A 228 8.14 -12.03 -22.94
N PHE A 229 6.97 -11.62 -22.43
CA PHE A 229 6.82 -11.21 -21.04
C PHE A 229 7.28 -12.31 -20.08
N ARG A 230 6.83 -13.56 -20.29
CA ARG A 230 7.20 -14.69 -19.45
C ARG A 230 8.70 -14.95 -19.47
N GLN A 231 9.31 -15.00 -20.65
CA GLN A 231 10.74 -15.29 -20.81
C GLN A 231 11.61 -14.26 -20.08
N VAL A 232 11.32 -12.97 -20.26
CA VAL A 232 12.08 -11.89 -19.63
C VAL A 232 11.88 -11.88 -18.11
N MET A 233 10.64 -12.09 -17.63
CA MET A 233 10.35 -12.19 -16.21
C MET A 233 11.07 -13.37 -15.56
N GLU A 234 11.05 -14.55 -16.19
CA GLU A 234 11.70 -15.76 -15.68
C GLU A 234 13.23 -15.61 -15.62
N ARG A 235 13.83 -15.04 -16.68
CA ARG A 235 15.25 -14.67 -16.70
C ARG A 235 15.60 -13.78 -15.51
N ASP A 236 14.90 -12.68 -15.33
CA ASP A 236 15.17 -11.72 -14.26
C ASP A 236 14.97 -12.35 -12.88
N MET A 237 13.94 -13.18 -12.72
CA MET A 237 13.72 -13.93 -11.49
C MET A 237 14.84 -14.91 -11.17
N ALA A 238 15.40 -15.57 -12.18
CA ALA A 238 16.56 -16.44 -12.01
C ALA A 238 17.80 -15.64 -11.60
N VAL A 239 18.05 -14.48 -12.24
CA VAL A 239 19.16 -13.58 -11.88
C VAL A 239 19.02 -13.09 -10.43
N MET A 240 17.85 -12.59 -10.05
CA MET A 240 17.58 -12.14 -8.68
C MET A 240 17.76 -13.27 -7.66
N ALA A 241 17.38 -14.50 -8.00
CA ALA A 241 17.58 -15.66 -7.13
C ALA A 241 19.07 -16.02 -6.98
N ALA A 242 19.88 -15.84 -8.03
CA ALA A 242 21.33 -16.08 -8.00
C ALA A 242 22.11 -14.99 -7.25
N VAL A 243 21.66 -13.74 -7.32
CA VAL A 243 22.28 -12.58 -6.67
C VAL A 243 21.83 -12.42 -5.20
N ALA A 244 20.81 -13.17 -4.77
CA ALA A 244 20.25 -13.11 -3.43
C ALA A 244 21.34 -13.22 -2.34
N SER A 245 21.72 -12.08 -1.77
CA SER A 245 22.72 -11.99 -0.71
C SER A 245 22.05 -11.92 0.65
N ASP A 246 22.67 -12.50 1.68
CA ASP A 246 22.21 -12.38 3.07
C ASP A 246 22.34 -10.94 3.62
N LYS A 247 22.91 -10.00 2.85
CA LYS A 247 23.03 -8.60 3.26
C LYS A 247 21.69 -7.90 3.10
N LYS A 248 21.30 -7.17 4.15
CA LYS A 248 20.13 -6.29 4.15
C LYS A 248 20.39 -5.09 3.24
N LEU A 249 20.12 -5.23 1.95
CA LEU A 249 20.22 -4.16 0.96
C LEU A 249 19.21 -3.04 1.28
N GLU A 250 19.65 -1.79 1.16
CA GLU A 250 18.81 -0.62 1.39
C GLU A 250 17.99 -0.29 0.14
N GLY A 251 16.67 -0.41 0.25
CA GLY A 251 15.78 -0.09 -0.86
C GLY A 251 14.40 -0.71 -0.71
N ARG A 252 13.64 -0.71 -1.81
CA ARG A 252 12.35 -1.40 -1.90
C ARG A 252 12.51 -2.65 -2.72
N LYS A 253 11.88 -3.75 -2.29
CA LYS A 253 11.75 -4.94 -3.13
C LYS A 253 11.13 -4.56 -4.48
N ARG A 254 11.68 -5.08 -5.57
CA ARG A 254 11.17 -4.86 -6.93
C ARG A 254 9.69 -5.18 -7.04
N ASP A 255 8.94 -4.28 -7.66
CA ASP A 255 7.50 -4.38 -7.87
C ASP A 255 7.20 -5.08 -9.21
N PRO A 256 6.28 -6.06 -9.27
CA PRO A 256 6.02 -6.88 -10.47
C PRO A 256 5.24 -6.17 -11.59
N SER A 257 4.89 -4.89 -11.41
CA SER A 257 4.11 -4.11 -12.38
C SER A 257 5.05 -3.32 -13.30
N ILE A 258 4.60 -2.20 -13.88
CA ILE A 258 5.43 -1.36 -14.76
C ILE A 258 6.72 -0.85 -14.08
N ALA A 259 6.76 -0.79 -12.75
CA ALA A 259 7.94 -0.45 -11.96
C ALA A 259 9.04 -1.52 -11.97
N TRP A 260 8.85 -2.66 -12.66
CA TRP A 260 9.86 -3.71 -12.80
C TRP A 260 11.20 -3.17 -13.34
N ILE A 261 11.09 -2.27 -14.31
CA ILE A 261 12.22 -1.63 -15.01
C ILE A 261 13.05 -0.67 -14.16
N LEU A 262 12.65 -0.39 -12.91
CA LEU A 262 13.37 0.55 -12.04
C LEU A 262 14.53 -0.08 -11.25
N ASP A 263 14.64 -1.39 -11.27
CA ASP A 263 15.79 -2.11 -10.72
C ASP A 263 16.69 -2.42 -11.92
N PHE A 264 17.68 -1.55 -12.12
CA PHE A 264 18.51 -1.51 -13.32
C PHE A 264 19.69 -2.49 -13.22
N ASN A 265 20.07 -2.89 -12.01
CA ASN A 265 21.14 -3.85 -11.75
C ASN A 265 20.63 -5.30 -11.58
N ASN A 266 19.31 -5.51 -11.61
CA ASN A 266 18.64 -6.80 -11.54
C ASN A 266 18.89 -7.56 -10.22
N ASP A 267 19.11 -6.84 -9.11
CA ASP A 267 19.41 -7.43 -7.80
C ASP A 267 18.15 -7.70 -6.94
N GLY A 268 16.97 -7.30 -7.43
CA GLY A 268 15.68 -7.47 -6.78
C GLY A 268 15.30 -6.35 -5.81
N ILE A 269 16.13 -5.32 -5.68
CA ILE A 269 15.97 -4.19 -4.77
C ILE A 269 16.13 -2.89 -5.54
N VAL A 270 15.04 -2.15 -5.67
CA VAL A 270 15.07 -0.78 -6.18
C VAL A 270 15.62 0.14 -5.08
N SER A 271 16.86 0.55 -5.26
CA SER A 271 17.57 1.50 -4.41
C SER A 271 17.09 2.95 -4.62
N VAL A 272 17.46 3.85 -3.70
CA VAL A 272 17.16 5.29 -3.86
C VAL A 272 17.91 5.88 -5.06
N SER A 273 19.18 5.49 -5.24
CA SER A 273 20.01 5.95 -6.36
C SER A 273 19.49 5.53 -7.74
N GLU A 274 18.77 4.41 -7.84
CA GLU A 274 18.15 4.02 -9.11
C GLU A 274 16.91 4.87 -9.39
N ILE A 275 16.09 5.13 -8.36
CA ILE A 275 14.91 6.01 -8.49
C ILE A 275 15.33 7.42 -8.91
N ASP A 276 16.38 7.96 -8.27
CA ASP A 276 16.82 9.33 -8.50
C ASP A 276 17.40 9.55 -9.91
N ARG A 277 17.93 8.51 -10.55
CA ARG A 277 18.50 8.57 -11.92
C ARG A 277 17.56 7.99 -13.00
N ALA A 278 16.37 7.52 -12.60
CA ALA A 278 15.49 6.79 -13.49
C ALA A 278 15.03 7.62 -14.69
N ASP A 279 14.79 8.92 -14.54
CA ASP A 279 14.36 9.79 -15.63
C ASP A 279 15.40 9.93 -16.75
N GLU A 280 16.69 9.88 -16.43
CA GLU A 280 17.78 9.86 -17.42
C GLU A 280 17.91 8.48 -18.07
N ILE A 281 17.93 7.41 -17.25
CA ILE A 281 18.14 6.03 -17.74
C ILE A 281 16.99 5.58 -18.65
N LEU A 282 15.75 5.93 -18.31
CA LEU A 282 14.55 5.53 -19.08
C LEU A 282 14.45 6.19 -20.46
N GLN A 283 15.27 7.22 -20.76
CA GLN A 283 15.38 7.79 -22.10
C GLN A 283 16.28 6.97 -23.03
N GLY A 284 17.21 6.21 -22.44
CA GLY A 284 18.18 5.39 -23.15
C GLY A 284 17.68 3.99 -23.50
N GLU A 285 18.63 3.12 -23.85
CA GLU A 285 18.37 1.70 -24.06
C GLU A 285 18.50 0.91 -22.75
N PRO A 286 17.74 -0.19 -22.58
CA PRO A 286 17.94 -1.11 -21.49
C PRO A 286 19.39 -1.61 -21.37
N ALA A 287 19.94 -1.56 -20.16
CA ALA A 287 21.26 -2.12 -19.88
C ALA A 287 21.29 -3.66 -20.08
N VAL A 288 20.14 -4.30 -19.83
CA VAL A 288 19.93 -5.73 -20.07
C VAL A 288 18.92 -5.85 -21.20
N LEU A 289 19.40 -6.27 -22.37
CA LEU A 289 18.55 -6.47 -23.54
C LEU A 289 17.80 -7.82 -23.45
N PRO A 290 16.57 -7.92 -23.97
CA PRO A 290 15.80 -9.17 -24.02
C PRO A 290 16.26 -10.07 -25.17
N ILE A 291 17.56 -10.34 -25.27
CA ILE A 291 18.10 -11.21 -26.33
C ILE A 291 18.24 -12.62 -25.78
N PHE A 292 17.51 -13.56 -26.38
CA PHE A 292 17.60 -14.99 -26.11
C PHE A 292 18.20 -15.70 -27.33
N ALA A 293 18.94 -16.79 -27.11
CA ALA A 293 19.47 -17.58 -28.21
C ALA A 293 18.31 -18.23 -28.99
N LYS A 294 18.40 -18.28 -30.32
CA LYS A 294 17.35 -18.81 -31.21
C LYS A 294 17.02 -20.30 -31.00
N ASP A 295 17.86 -21.03 -30.26
CA ASP A 295 17.78 -22.48 -30.13
C ASP A 295 16.95 -22.98 -28.92
N GLU A 296 16.19 -22.08 -28.27
CA GLU A 296 15.26 -22.42 -27.17
C GLU A 296 13.78 -22.14 -27.50
N LEU A 297 13.44 -22.04 -28.80
CA LEU A 297 12.06 -21.96 -29.32
C LEU A 297 11.52 -23.34 -29.70
#